data_AF-A0A2P5K6T0-F1
#
_entry.id   AF-A0A2P5K6T0-F1
#
_cell.length_a   1.000
_cell.length_b   1.000
_cell.length_c   1.000
_cell.angle_alpha   90.00
_cell.angle_beta   90.00
_cell.angle_gamma   90.00
#
_symmetry.space_group_name_H-M   'P 1'
#
loop_
_entity.id
_entity.type
_entity.pdbx_description
1 polymer ?
#
loop_
_entity_poly.entity_id
_entity_poly.type
_entity_poly.pdbx_seq_one_letter_code
_entity_poly.pdbx_strand_id
1 'polypeptide(L)' 'MAALDTNALVWYPVKDDLEQFNCAYQLITQQVQARQCLFVPITVVLELEWVLRATYKLAKQVITDTYAALLSPTGL' A
#
# COMPACT_ATOMS: atom_id res chain seq x y z
N MET A 1 10.80 2.58 14.08
CA MET A 1 10.22 2.96 12.78
C MET A 1 9.63 1.70 12.18
N ALA A 2 8.31 1.66 12.01
CA ALA A 2 7.66 0.47 11.44
C ALA A 2 7.86 0.45 9.92
N ALA A 3 8.02 -0.74 9.36
CA ALA A 3 8.09 -0.95 7.92
C ALA A 3 6.79 -1.56 7.42
N LEU A 4 6.36 -1.15 6.24
CA LEU A 4 5.21 -1.71 5.55
C LEU A 4 5.61 -2.95 4.77
N ASP A 5 4.76 -3.96 4.81
CA ASP A 5 4.86 -5.19 4.00
C ASP A 5 3.92 -5.12 2.79
N THR A 6 4.20 -5.92 1.76
CA THR A 6 3.37 -6.01 0.56
C THR A 6 1.93 -6.37 0.90
N ASN A 7 1.71 -7.29 1.84
CA ASN A 7 0.37 -7.70 2.25
C ASN A 7 -0.41 -6.55 2.92
N ALA A 8 0.25 -5.63 3.62
CA ALA A 8 -0.43 -4.48 4.20
C ALA A 8 -0.88 -3.48 3.12
N LEU A 9 -0.19 -3.43 1.97
CA LEU A 9 -0.46 -2.48 0.89
C LEU A 9 -1.41 -3.02 -0.18
N VAL A 10 -1.39 -4.32 -0.45
CA VAL A 10 -2.16 -4.95 -1.54
C VAL A 10 -3.67 -4.80 -1.36
N TRP A 11 -4.14 -4.70 -0.11
CA TRP A 11 -5.57 -4.57 0.18
C TRP A 11 -6.14 -3.21 -0.19
N TYR A 12 -5.31 -2.18 -0.32
CA TYR A 12 -5.75 -0.82 -0.64
C TYR A 12 -6.39 -0.72 -2.04
N PRO A 13 -5.75 -1.25 -3.11
CA PRO A 13 -6.35 -1.26 -4.45
C PRO A 13 -7.38 -2.39 -4.67
N VAL A 14 -7.25 -3.53 -3.98
CA VAL A 14 -8.03 -4.74 -4.31
C VAL A 14 -9.31 -4.87 -3.48
N LYS A 15 -9.26 -4.60 -2.16
CA LYS A 15 -10.39 -4.78 -1.22
C LYS A 15 -11.04 -6.19 -1.21
N ASP A 16 -10.33 -7.22 -1.68
CA ASP A 16 -10.85 -8.60 -1.74
C ASP A 16 -11.12 -9.21 -0.36
N ASP A 17 -10.39 -8.76 0.67
CA ASP A 17 -10.60 -9.13 2.07
C ASP A 17 -10.83 -7.88 2.91
N LEU A 18 -12.09 -7.65 3.28
CA LEU A 18 -12.51 -6.46 4.02
C LEU A 18 -11.97 -6.43 5.45
N GLU A 19 -11.76 -7.59 6.09
CA GLU A 19 -11.22 -7.63 7.45
C GLU A 19 -9.74 -7.24 7.44
N GLN A 20 -8.96 -7.81 6.52
CA GLN A 20 -7.55 -7.48 6.37
C GLN A 20 -7.37 -6.02 5.91
N PHE A 21 -8.22 -5.54 5.00
CA PHE A 21 -8.24 -4.13 4.60
C PHE A 21 -8.48 -3.21 5.81
N ASN A 22 -9.51 -3.47 6.61
CA ASN A 22 -9.84 -2.64 7.75
C ASN A 22 -8.72 -2.63 8.80
N CYS A 23 -8.10 -3.79 9.06
CA CYS A 23 -6.97 -3.89 9.96
C CYS A 23 -5.76 -3.07 9.48
N ALA A 24 -5.34 -3.25 8.22
CA ALA A 24 -4.23 -2.51 7.64
C ALA A 24 -4.52 -1.00 7.59
N TYR A 25 -5.74 -0.61 7.20
CA TYR A 25 -6.17 0.78 7.18
C TYR A 25 -6.11 1.41 8.57
N GLN A 26 -6.61 0.74 9.61
CA GLN A 26 -6.55 1.22 10.98
C GLN A 26 -5.10 1.41 11.46
N LEU A 27 -4.23 0.41 11.23
CA LEU A 27 -2.83 0.49 11.62
C LEU A 27 -2.11 1.65 10.94
N ILE A 28 -2.25 1.79 9.62
CA ILE A 28 -1.62 2.88 8.87
C ILE A 28 -2.15 4.23 9.36
N THR A 29 -3.47 4.36 9.53
CA THR A 29 -4.12 5.60 9.98
C THR A 29 -3.66 6.00 11.38
N GLN A 30 -3.51 5.05 12.30
CA GLN A 30 -3.01 5.32 13.65
C GLN A 30 -1.57 5.86 13.63
N GLN A 31 -0.68 5.28 12.83
CA GLN A 31 0.71 5.74 12.70
C GLN A 31 0.78 7.14 12.08
N VAL A 32 -0.04 7.37 11.05
CA VAL A 32 -0.23 8.67 10.41
C VAL A 32 -0.71 9.73 11.40
N GLN A 33 -1.76 9.42 12.18
CA GLN A 33 -2.30 10.34 13.19
C GLN A 33 -1.27 10.63 14.29
N ALA A 34 -0.44 9.65 14.64
CA ALA A 34 0.68 9.80 15.56
C ALA A 34 1.90 10.51 14.94
N ARG A 35 1.81 10.97 13.68
CA ARG A 35 2.91 11.60 12.90
C ARG A 35 4.18 10.74 12.85
N GLN A 36 4.02 9.42 12.88
CA GLN A 36 5.13 8.49 12.73
C GLN A 36 5.34 8.15 11.27
N CYS A 37 6.58 8.25 10.80
CA CYS A 37 6.93 7.80 9.46
C CYS A 37 6.87 6.28 9.37
N LEU A 38 6.19 5.79 8.33
CA LEU A 38 6.24 4.39 7.92
C LEU A 38 7.28 4.24 6.82
N PHE A 39 8.15 3.25 6.97
CA PHE A 39 9.15 2.94 5.95
C PHE A 39 8.57 1.99 4.92
N VAL A 40 8.72 2.30 3.63
CA VAL A 40 8.39 1.39 2.53
C VAL A 40 9.70 0.88 1.93
N PRO A 41 10.07 -0.39 2.14
CA PRO A 41 11.24 -0.98 1.50
C PRO A 41 11.09 -1.00 -0.03
N ILE A 42 12.19 -0.81 -0.77
CA ILE A 42 12.17 -0.91 -2.23
C ILE A 42 11.72 -2.30 -2.72
N THR A 43 12.02 -3.35 -1.96
CA THR A 43 11.58 -4.72 -2.26
C THR A 43 10.06 -4.86 -2.20
N VAL A 44 9.40 -4.15 -1.27
CA VAL A 44 7.93 -4.13 -1.15
C VAL A 44 7.31 -3.38 -2.33
N VAL A 45 7.94 -2.30 -2.81
CA VAL A 45 7.50 -1.63 -4.03
C VAL A 45 7.56 -2.58 -5.22
N LEU A 46 8.66 -3.32 -5.40
CA LEU A 46 8.83 -4.26 -6.51
C LEU A 46 7.84 -5.44 -6.43
N GLU A 47 7.66 -6.00 -5.24
CA GLU A 47 6.74 -7.12 -5.03
C GLU A 47 5.29 -6.69 -5.25
N LEU A 48 4.89 -5.51 -4.76
CA LEU A 48 3.55 -4.97 -4.99
C LEU A 48 3.24 -4.85 -6.48
N GLU A 49 4.20 -4.45 -7.31
CA GLU A 49 4.02 -4.30 -8.76
C GLU A 49 3.69 -5.65 -9.37
N TRP A 50 4.53 -6.63 -9.00
CA TRP A 50 4.41 -8.00 -9.44
C TRP A 50 3.09 -8.61 -9.01
N VAL A 51 2.66 -8.41 -7.77
CA VAL A 51 1.38 -8.92 -7.25
C VAL A 51 0.19 -8.28 -7.96
N LEU A 52 0.15 -6.95 -8.10
CA LEU A 52 -0.95 -6.24 -8.77
C LEU A 52 -1.07 -6.63 -10.25
N ARG A 53 0.06 -6.86 -10.93
CA ARG A 53 0.09 -7.26 -12.34
C ARG A 53 -0.18 -8.75 -12.52
N ALA A 54 0.51 -9.62 -11.80
CA ALA A 54 0.52 -11.05 -12.06
C ALA A 54 -0.66 -11.76 -11.40
N THR A 55 -1.05 -11.36 -10.19
CA THR A 55 -2.17 -11.97 -9.45
C THR A 55 -3.48 -11.29 -9.80
N TYR A 56 -3.54 -9.95 -9.67
CA TYR A 56 -4.78 -9.18 -9.84
C TYR A 56 -5.04 -8.71 -11.28
N LYS A 57 -4.07 -8.89 -12.19
CA LYS A 57 -4.21 -8.53 -13.62
C LYS A 57 -4.61 -7.08 -13.84
N LEU A 58 -4.24 -6.18 -12.93
CA LEU A 58 -4.60 -4.76 -13.04
C LEU A 58 -3.92 -4.11 -14.24
N ALA A 59 -4.62 -3.17 -14.86
CA ALA A 59 -4.07 -2.40 -15.98
C ALA A 59 -2.89 -1.54 -15.51
N LYS A 60 -1.92 -1.32 -16.40
CA LYS A 60 -0.72 -0.51 -16.12
C LYS A 60 -1.06 0.84 -15.49
N GLN A 61 -2.11 1.51 -15.99
CA GLN A 61 -2.54 2.81 -15.49
C GLN A 61 -2.93 2.77 -14.00
N VAL A 62 -3.68 1.75 -13.59
CA VAL A 62 -4.11 1.56 -12.19
C VAL A 62 -2.89 1.37 -11.28
N ILE A 63 -1.92 0.57 -11.74
CA ILE A 63 -0.67 0.33 -11.00
C ILE A 63 0.15 1.62 -10.85
N THR A 64 0.32 2.39 -11.93
CA THR A 64 1.05 3.66 -11.88
C THR A 64 0.36 4.70 -11.01
N ASP A 65 -0.97 4.78 -11.05
CA ASP A 65 -1.75 5.71 -10.22
C ASP A 65 -1.65 5.33 -8.74
N THR A 66 -1.61 4.03 -8.43
CA THR A 66 -1.40 3.52 -7.07
C THR A 66 -0.04 3.93 -6.53
N TYR A 67 1.03 3.79 -7.31
CA TYR A 67 2.37 4.25 -6.91
C TYR A 67 2.45 5.76 -6.78
N ALA A 68 1.82 6.51 -7.69
CA ALA A 68 1.78 7.95 -7.61
C ALA A 68 1.10 8.39 -6.30
N ALA A 69 -0.01 7.76 -5.90
CA ALA A 69 -0.69 8.04 -4.64
C ALA A 69 0.17 7.65 -3.42
N LEU A 70 0.82 6.47 -3.45
CA LEU A 70 1.63 5.95 -2.35
C LEU A 70 2.90 6.78 -2.11
N LEU A 71 3.52 7.28 -3.18
CA LEU A 71 4.82 7.98 -3.14
C LEU A 71 4.67 9.50 -3.28
N SER A 72 3.44 10.02 -3.43
CA SER A 72 3.23 11.45 -3.57
C SER A 72 3.74 12.17 -2.32
N PRO A 73 4.54 13.23 -2.47
CA PRO A 73 4.97 14.06 -1.36
C PRO A 73 3.82 14.91 -0.77
N THR A 74 2.59 14.73 -1.25
CA THR A 74 1.43 15.54 -0.88
C THR A 74 0.73 14.96 0.36
N GLY A 75 1.18 15.43 1.53
CA GLY A 75 0.32 15.88 2.63
C GLY A 75 -0.62 14.87 3.31
N LEU A 76 -0.14 14.33 4.41
CA LEU A 76 -0.86 14.39 5.69
C LEU A 76 -0.34 15.58 6.49
#